data_AF-A0AAU6YY90-F1
#
_entry.id   AF-A0AAU6YY90-F1
#
_cell.length_a   1.000
_cell.length_b   1.000
_cell.length_c   1.000
_cell.angle_alpha   90.00
_cell.angle_beta   90.00
_cell.angle_gamma   90.00
#
_symmetry.space_group_name_H-M   'P 1'
#
loop_
_entity.id
_entity.type
_entity.pdbx_description
1 polymer ?
#
loop_
_entity_poly.entity_id
_entity_poly.type
_entity_poly.pdbx_seq_one_letter_code
_entity_poly.pdbx_strand_id
1 'polypeptide(L)'
;MKKLLPAVAVLSGLLLSGCTAAPRMSVQESCAFLNQDTFVPSGNQQQQAEQISQHYREVADKVAPEVAEPIQHMADIMKQVAGTSLGATSAEQTKQLTEQTKQLTEQNNRIGGFCK
;
A
#
# COMPACT_ATOMS: atom_id res chain seq x y z
N MET A 1 31.63 1.09 -56.91
CA MET A 1 30.55 1.92 -56.35
C MET A 1 30.44 1.65 -54.86
N LYS A 2 30.42 2.70 -54.02
CA LYS A 2 30.27 2.64 -52.55
C LYS A 2 28.80 2.40 -52.17
N LYS A 3 28.53 1.43 -51.28
CA LYS A 3 27.36 1.35 -50.38
C LYS A 3 27.80 0.55 -49.15
N LEU A 4 28.34 1.17 -48.11
CA LEU A 4 27.65 1.63 -46.88
C LEU A 4 26.73 0.55 -46.26
N LEU A 5 27.20 -0.02 -45.14
CA LEU A 5 26.49 -0.84 -44.15
C LEU A 5 25.43 0.02 -43.41
N PRO A 6 24.43 -0.55 -42.70
CA PRO A 6 24.67 -0.92 -41.30
C PRO A 6 23.85 -2.12 -40.74
N ALA A 7 24.51 -2.87 -39.85
CA ALA A 7 24.01 -3.41 -38.58
C ALA A 7 22.52 -3.82 -38.49
N VAL A 8 22.24 -5.11 -38.72
CA VAL A 8 21.08 -5.76 -38.10
C VAL A 8 21.49 -6.13 -36.68
N ALA A 9 20.91 -5.40 -35.74
CA ALA A 9 21.14 -5.50 -34.31
C ALA A 9 20.95 -6.93 -33.80
N VAL A 10 22.03 -7.50 -33.27
CA VAL A 10 21.98 -8.46 -32.17
C VAL A 10 21.38 -7.72 -30.98
N LEU A 11 20.29 -8.25 -30.40
CA LEU A 11 19.93 -8.13 -28.98
C LEU A 11 18.68 -9.00 -28.69
N SER A 12 18.83 -10.30 -28.89
CA SER A 12 17.97 -11.32 -28.24
C SER A 12 18.38 -11.46 -26.77
N GLY A 13 18.28 -10.38 -26.00
CA GLY A 13 18.84 -10.32 -24.66
C GLY A 13 18.08 -9.39 -23.74
N LEU A 14 16.86 -9.77 -23.35
CA LEU A 14 16.22 -9.31 -22.10
C LEU A 14 15.29 -10.42 -21.55
N LEU A 15 15.81 -11.64 -21.42
CA LEU A 15 15.33 -12.56 -20.39
C LEU A 15 16.18 -12.31 -19.13
N LEU A 16 16.00 -11.13 -18.52
CA LEU A 16 16.47 -10.91 -17.16
C LEU A 16 15.54 -11.67 -16.22
N SER A 17 15.94 -12.89 -15.88
CA SER A 17 15.60 -13.51 -14.61
C SER A 17 16.14 -12.65 -13.46
N GLY A 18 15.36 -11.65 -13.07
CA GLY A 18 15.47 -10.99 -11.77
C GLY A 18 14.12 -11.16 -11.09
N CYS A 19 14.08 -11.65 -9.85
CA CYS A 19 12.87 -11.90 -9.04
C CYS A 19 11.74 -10.93 -9.40
N THR A 20 10.78 -11.40 -10.20
CA THR A 20 9.65 -10.59 -10.61
C THR A 20 8.71 -10.50 -9.41
N ALA A 21 8.96 -9.51 -8.55
CA ALA A 21 7.84 -8.89 -7.83
C ALA A 21 6.78 -8.62 -8.89
N ALA A 22 5.55 -9.09 -8.64
CA ALA A 22 4.46 -8.91 -9.59
C ALA A 22 4.42 -7.44 -10.04
N PRO A 23 4.22 -7.16 -11.33
CA PRO A 23 4.16 -5.78 -11.81
C PRO A 23 3.09 -5.03 -11.02
N ARG A 24 3.50 -3.94 -10.36
CA ARG A 24 2.59 -3.04 -9.64
C ARG A 24 1.70 -2.30 -10.64
N MET A 25 0.49 -1.99 -10.21
CA MET A 25 -0.47 -1.19 -10.97
C MET A 25 0.06 0.22 -11.24
N SER A 26 -0.42 0.86 -12.29
CA SER A 26 -0.33 2.32 -12.46
C SER A 26 -1.13 3.05 -11.38
N VAL A 27 -0.92 4.36 -11.23
CA VAL A 27 -1.71 5.17 -10.27
C VAL A 27 -3.21 5.09 -10.60
N GLN A 28 -3.59 5.18 -11.88
CA GLN A 28 -4.99 5.12 -12.28
C GLN A 28 -5.64 3.76 -11.95
N GLU A 29 -4.96 2.66 -12.27
CA GLU A 29 -5.43 1.31 -11.93
C GLU A 29 -5.50 1.09 -10.42
N SER A 30 -4.54 1.63 -9.67
CA SER A 30 -4.53 1.58 -8.21
C SER A 30 -5.75 2.26 -7.62
N CYS A 31 -6.10 3.45 -8.10
CA CYS A 31 -7.27 4.17 -7.63
C CYS A 31 -8.58 3.46 -8.00
N ALA A 32 -8.66 2.89 -9.20
CA ALA A 32 -9.81 2.06 -9.58
C ALA A 32 -9.94 0.81 -8.69
N PHE A 33 -8.81 0.15 -8.39
CA PHE A 33 -8.74 -1.00 -7.49
C PHE A 33 -9.20 -0.64 -6.07
N LEU A 34 -8.67 0.44 -5.49
CA LEU A 34 -9.04 0.90 -4.14
C LEU A 34 -10.53 1.28 -4.04
N ASN A 35 -11.10 1.87 -5.09
CA ASN A 35 -12.52 2.22 -5.13
C ASN A 35 -13.45 1.01 -5.21
N GLN A 36 -12.93 -0.15 -5.61
CA GLN A 36 -13.68 -1.42 -5.68
C GLN A 36 -13.36 -2.35 -4.52
N ASP A 37 -12.50 -1.91 -3.59
CA ASP A 37 -12.14 -2.70 -2.42
C ASP A 37 -13.34 -2.80 -1.47
N THR A 38 -13.79 -4.03 -1.25
CA THR A 38 -14.97 -4.35 -0.44
C THR A 38 -14.58 -5.09 0.84
N PHE A 39 -13.32 -5.00 1.24
CA PHE A 39 -12.83 -5.62 2.46
C PHE A 39 -13.60 -5.13 3.71
N VAL A 40 -14.13 -6.09 4.47
CA VAL A 40 -14.82 -5.85 5.74
C VAL A 40 -14.20 -6.76 6.81
N PRO A 41 -13.52 -6.21 7.83
CA PRO A 41 -12.93 -7.00 8.89
C PRO A 41 -14.00 -7.53 9.86
N SER A 42 -13.67 -8.61 10.57
CA SER A 42 -14.60 -9.26 11.52
C SER A 42 -13.97 -9.47 12.90
N GLY A 43 -14.80 -9.80 13.89
CA GLY A 43 -14.37 -10.08 15.26
C GLY A 43 -14.32 -8.84 16.15
N ASN A 44 -13.52 -8.89 17.21
CA ASN A 44 -13.35 -7.77 18.13
C ASN A 44 -12.39 -6.70 17.57
N GLN A 45 -12.27 -5.55 18.23
CA GLN A 45 -11.50 -4.41 17.74
C GLN A 45 -10.01 -4.72 17.48
N GLN A 46 -9.35 -5.52 18.32
CA GLN A 46 -7.95 -5.93 18.09
C GLN A 46 -7.83 -6.84 16.85
N GLN A 47 -8.75 -7.79 16.71
CA GLN A 47 -8.81 -8.68 15.56
C GLN A 47 -9.07 -7.91 14.26
N GLN A 48 -9.99 -6.94 14.29
CA GLN A 48 -10.27 -6.07 13.15
C GLN A 48 -9.03 -5.24 12.78
N ALA A 49 -8.36 -4.64 13.77
CA ALA A 49 -7.16 -3.85 13.51
C ALA A 49 -6.02 -4.69 12.90
N GLU A 50 -5.84 -5.92 13.36
CA GLU A 50 -4.87 -6.85 12.78
C GLU A 50 -5.24 -7.21 11.33
N GLN A 51 -6.50 -7.52 11.04
CA GLN A 51 -6.97 -7.83 9.70
C GLN A 51 -6.82 -6.64 8.75
N ILE A 52 -7.18 -5.43 9.17
CA ILE A 52 -6.99 -4.20 8.39
C ILE A 52 -5.51 -3.97 8.11
N SER A 53 -4.64 -4.16 9.12
CA SER A 53 -3.19 -4.03 8.97
C SER A 53 -2.64 -4.99 7.91
N GLN A 54 -3.10 -6.25 7.92
CA GLN A 54 -2.70 -7.24 6.92
C GLN A 54 -3.22 -6.88 5.53
N HIS A 55 -4.49 -6.52 5.43
CA HIS A 55 -5.12 -6.10 4.18
C HIS A 55 -4.38 -4.91 3.55
N TYR A 56 -4.05 -3.87 4.30
CA TYR A 56 -3.28 -2.74 3.78
C TYR A 56 -1.88 -3.14 3.29
N ARG A 57 -1.18 -4.06 3.94
CA ARG A 57 0.10 -4.58 3.41
C ARG A 57 -0.10 -5.27 2.05
N GLU A 58 -1.10 -6.12 1.93
CA GLU A 58 -1.40 -6.82 0.68
C GLU A 58 -1.81 -5.88 -0.45
N VAL A 59 -2.56 -4.81 -0.12
CA VAL A 59 -2.93 -3.77 -1.08
C VAL A 59 -1.70 -2.97 -1.52
N ALA A 60 -0.82 -2.59 -0.59
CA ALA A 60 0.39 -1.84 -0.88
C ALA A 60 1.35 -2.57 -1.84
N ASP A 61 1.35 -3.91 -1.82
CA ASP A 61 2.15 -4.72 -2.74
C ASP A 61 1.62 -4.69 -4.18
N LYS A 62 0.35 -4.34 -4.38
CA LYS A 62 -0.32 -4.36 -5.69
C LYS A 62 -0.39 -2.98 -6.34
N VAL A 63 -0.56 -1.92 -5.55
CA VAL A 63 -0.74 -0.54 -6.05
C VAL A 63 0.57 0.12 -6.48
N ALA A 64 0.45 1.25 -7.17
CA ALA A 64 1.56 2.11 -7.56
C ALA A 64 2.37 2.56 -6.32
N PRO A 65 3.70 2.68 -6.41
CA PRO A 65 4.55 3.04 -5.26
C PRO A 65 4.12 4.29 -4.50
N GLU A 66 3.65 5.33 -5.19
CA GLU A 66 3.20 6.59 -4.60
C GLU A 66 1.91 6.41 -3.78
N VAL A 67 1.07 5.44 -4.16
CA VAL A 67 -0.15 5.07 -3.43
C VAL A 67 0.17 4.02 -2.35
N ALA A 68 1.17 3.16 -2.59
CA ALA A 68 1.59 2.12 -1.66
C ALA A 68 2.17 2.70 -0.37
N GLU A 69 3.00 3.75 -0.46
CA GLU A 69 3.66 4.36 0.70
C GLU A 69 2.67 4.81 1.81
N PRO A 70 1.63 5.64 1.52
CA PRO A 70 0.66 6.00 2.54
C PRO A 70 -0.15 4.79 3.06
N ILE A 71 -0.46 3.80 2.21
CA ILE A 71 -1.16 2.57 2.63
C ILE A 71 -0.29 1.73 3.57
N GLN A 72 1.02 1.64 3.33
CA GLN A 72 1.96 0.96 4.24
C GLN A 72 1.99 1.64 5.62
N HIS A 73 2.03 2.97 5.67
CA HIS A 73 1.93 3.68 6.94
C HIS A 73 0.61 3.40 7.66
N MET A 74 -0.51 3.35 6.94
CA MET A 74 -1.79 2.96 7.54
C MET A 74 -1.74 1.53 8.08
N ALA A 75 -1.08 0.60 7.37
CA ALA A 75 -0.89 -0.77 7.82
C ALA A 75 -0.13 -0.84 9.14
N ASP A 76 0.94 -0.05 9.28
CA ASP A 76 1.77 0.00 10.48
C ASP A 76 1.01 0.61 11.67
N ILE A 77 0.24 1.68 11.44
CA ILE A 77 -0.63 2.27 12.49
C ILE A 77 -1.63 1.23 12.98
N MET A 78 -2.32 0.53 12.07
CA MET A 78 -3.29 -0.50 12.45
C MET A 78 -2.63 -1.69 13.16
N LYS A 79 -1.37 -2.01 12.84
CA LYS A 79 -0.60 -3.01 13.58
C LYS A 79 -0.34 -2.58 15.02
N GLN A 80 0.00 -1.31 15.23
CA GLN A 80 0.16 -0.74 16.56
C GLN A 80 -1.16 -0.76 17.33
N VAL A 81 -2.27 -0.36 16.71
CA VAL A 81 -3.61 -0.39 17.32
C VAL A 81 -3.97 -1.81 17.76
N ALA A 82 -3.72 -2.83 16.92
CA ALA A 82 -3.95 -4.23 17.27
C ALA A 82 -3.15 -4.68 18.52
N GLY A 83 -1.93 -4.14 18.69
CA GLY A 83 -1.07 -4.41 19.85
C GLY A 83 -1.45 -3.65 21.13
N THR A 84 -2.35 -2.68 21.06
CA THR A 84 -2.80 -1.94 22.24
C THR A 84 -3.89 -2.70 23.00
N SER A 85 -3.79 -2.75 24.33
CA SER A 85 -4.86 -3.28 25.18
C SER A 85 -6.03 -2.30 25.22
N LEU A 86 -7.08 -2.57 24.44
CA LEU A 86 -8.28 -1.73 24.32
C LEU A 86 -9.14 -1.73 25.60
N GLY A 87 -8.79 -2.53 26.61
CA GLY A 87 -9.45 -2.59 27.91
C GLY A 87 -8.87 -1.67 28.99
N ALA A 88 -7.73 -1.00 28.73
CA ALA A 88 -7.15 -0.02 29.63
C ALA A 88 -7.32 1.38 29.04
N THR A 89 -8.09 2.24 29.70
CA THR A 89 -8.33 3.63 29.32
C THR A 89 -7.42 4.56 30.13
N SER A 90 -6.10 4.42 29.98
CA SER A 90 -5.21 5.47 30.49
C SER A 90 -5.28 6.71 29.59
N ALA A 91 -5.10 7.90 30.14
CA ALA A 91 -5.07 9.14 29.36
C ALA A 91 -4.03 9.11 28.23
N GLU A 92 -2.91 8.40 28.45
CA GLU A 92 -1.85 8.21 27.45
C GLU A 92 -2.30 7.34 26.28
N GLN A 93 -3.05 6.26 26.54
CA GLN A 93 -3.62 5.43 25.47
C GLN A 93 -4.65 6.20 24.64
N THR A 94 -5.50 7.01 25.27
CA THR A 94 -6.45 7.87 24.54
C THR A 94 -5.73 8.86 23.64
N LYS A 95 -4.65 9.47 24.13
CA LYS A 95 -3.80 10.38 23.35
C LYS A 95 -3.14 9.64 22.17
N GLN A 96 -2.62 8.45 22.40
CA GLN A 96 -2.00 7.63 21.35
C GLN A 96 -3.01 7.25 20.25
N LEU A 97 -4.21 6.80 20.62
CA LEU A 97 -5.28 6.48 19.67
C LEU A 97 -5.74 7.70 18.87
N THR A 98 -5.81 8.86 19.53
CA THR A 98 -6.16 10.13 18.87
C THR A 98 -5.12 10.50 17.82
N GLU A 99 -3.84 10.40 18.17
CA GLU A 99 -2.73 10.67 17.25
C GLU A 99 -2.70 9.66 16.08
N GLN A 100 -2.90 8.37 16.36
CA GLN A 100 -3.00 7.34 15.32
C GLN A 100 -4.17 7.61 14.36
N THR A 101 -5.33 8.01 14.88
CA THR A 101 -6.51 8.37 14.06
C THR A 101 -6.23 9.58 13.16
N LYS A 102 -5.52 10.58 13.69
CA LYS A 102 -5.09 11.74 12.92
C LYS A 102 -4.14 11.32 11.78
N GLN A 103 -3.16 10.48 12.07
CA GLN A 103 -2.22 9.99 11.06
C GLN A 103 -2.90 9.17 9.97
N LEU A 104 -3.86 8.30 10.32
CA LEU A 104 -4.69 7.58 9.34
C LEU A 104 -5.44 8.54 8.42
N THR A 105 -5.99 9.62 8.98
CA THR A 105 -6.70 10.65 8.20
C THR A 105 -5.76 11.37 7.25
N GLU A 106 -4.55 11.72 7.69
CA GLU A 106 -3.54 12.35 6.85
C GLU A 106 -3.11 11.45 5.68
N GLN A 107 -2.88 10.15 5.93
CA GLN A 107 -2.53 9.22 4.86
C GLN A 107 -3.68 8.99 3.88
N ASN A 108 -4.93 8.90 4.36
CA ASN A 108 -6.11 8.86 3.50
C ASN A 108 -6.22 10.08 2.59
N ASN A 109 -5.94 11.28 3.12
CA ASN A 109 -5.92 12.51 2.32
C ASN A 109 -4.80 12.49 1.28
N ARG A 110 -3.63 11.93 1.58
CA ARG A 110 -2.55 11.73 0.60
C ARG A 110 -2.99 10.80 -0.53
N ILE A 111 -3.64 9.67 -0.21
CA ILE A 111 -4.21 8.74 -1.20
C ILE A 111 -5.23 9.46 -2.08
N GLY A 112 -6.16 10.21 -1.49
CA GLY A 112 -7.12 11.04 -2.22
C GLY A 112 -6.46 12.13 -3.08
N GLY A 113 -5.24 12.57 -2.72
CA GLY A 113 -4.42 13.46 -3.54
C GLY A 113 -3.98 12.84 -4.87
N PHE A 114 -3.73 11.53 -4.90
CA PHE A 114 -3.36 10.77 -6.09
C PHE A 114 -4.58 10.29 -6.89
N CYS A 115 -5.68 9.95 -6.20
CA CYS A 115 -6.89 9.35 -6.79
C CYS A 115 -7.98 10.36 -7.16
N LYS A 116 -7.58 11.53 -7.67
CA LYS A 116 -8.50 12.60 -8.10
C LYS A 116 -9.18 12.33 -9.44
#